data_AF-A0AAN7W8G8-F1
#
_entry.id   AF-A0AAN7W8G8-F1
#
_cell.length_a   1.000
_cell.length_b   1.000
_cell.length_c   1.000
_cell.angle_alpha   90.00
_cell.angle_beta   90.00
_cell.angle_gamma   90.00
#
_symmetry.space_group_name_H-M   'P 1'
#
loop_
_entity.id
_entity.type
_entity.pdbx_description
1 polymer ?
#
loop_
_entity_poly.entity_id
_entity_poly.type
_entity_poly.pdbx_seq_one_letter_code
_entity_poly.pdbx_strand_id
1 'polypeptide(L)'
;MHVYALVPLALTLWVLAPDSSWEGVFTNFHNGGGWPSTGLSVLAGQATSIFVWLGSDSVAHLSEEVQDAVHILPPAIVAGYLINGPLGFALAVTIGFCYPNIEAVPQTTWSYILLFHKALEDPAVTTAFISVVLFLLATKALSVRAVNTRVSLAFARDYDGLPMSRWLRQTDTRLKSPVRSAIVTGFFTFMLSLLTLCGSIRMAFHSVVCLANAALTGTHVICIGCILLKRIRNQPLPDAHWALGRAGLTINSVGLFYAMCE
;
A
#
# COMPACT_ATOMS: atom_id res chain seq x y z
N MET A 1 2.74 -0.43 15.64
CA MET A 1 2.65 -1.91 15.75
C MET A 1 3.49 -2.60 14.68
N HIS A 2 3.32 -2.27 13.40
CA HIS A 2 4.07 -2.89 12.31
C HIS A 2 5.59 -2.64 12.38
N VAL A 3 6.05 -1.43 12.76
CA VAL A 3 7.49 -1.14 12.96
C VAL A 3 8.12 -2.04 14.03
N TYR A 4 7.41 -2.26 15.14
CA TYR A 4 7.89 -3.12 16.25
C TYR A 4 7.97 -4.59 15.87
N ALA A 5 7.22 -5.04 14.88
CA ALA A 5 7.29 -6.41 14.40
C ALA A 5 8.26 -6.57 13.22
N LEU A 6 8.38 -5.54 12.37
CA LEU A 6 9.25 -5.53 11.20
C LEU A 6 10.74 -5.48 11.56
N VAL A 7 11.11 -4.76 12.62
CA VAL A 7 12.52 -4.70 13.08
C VAL A 7 13.02 -6.08 13.55
N PRO A 8 12.33 -6.80 14.46
CA PRO A 8 12.69 -8.18 14.81
C PRO A 8 12.65 -9.14 13.62
N LEU A 9 11.71 -8.94 12.68
CA LEU A 9 11.61 -9.74 11.46
C LEU A 9 12.83 -9.57 10.55
N ALA A 10 13.28 -8.33 10.35
CA ALA A 10 14.47 -8.03 9.57
C ALA A 10 15.74 -8.53 10.26
N LEU A 11 15.83 -8.38 11.60
CA LEU A 11 16.96 -8.87 12.39
C LEU A 11 17.05 -10.40 12.39
N THR A 12 15.93 -11.10 12.52
CA THR A 12 15.92 -12.57 12.45
C THR A 12 16.38 -13.05 11.07
N LEU A 13 15.94 -12.40 9.99
CA LEU A 13 16.45 -12.71 8.66
C LEU A 13 17.95 -12.40 8.51
N TRP A 14 18.46 -11.30 9.07
CA TRP A 14 19.89 -11.00 9.03
C TRP A 14 20.77 -11.94 9.84
N VAL A 15 20.28 -12.43 10.97
CA VAL A 15 21.06 -13.34 11.84
C VAL A 15 21.06 -14.77 11.28
N LEU A 16 19.97 -15.19 10.65
CA LEU A 16 19.80 -16.57 10.20
C LEU A 16 20.10 -16.80 8.71
N ALA A 17 20.00 -15.77 7.87
CA ALA A 17 20.20 -15.97 6.44
C ALA A 17 21.69 -16.04 6.06
N PRO A 18 22.05 -16.92 5.11
CA PRO A 18 23.42 -17.03 4.62
C PRO A 18 23.85 -15.76 3.86
N ASP A 19 25.05 -15.27 4.14
CA ASP A 19 25.65 -14.13 3.44
C ASP A 19 25.82 -14.44 1.94
N SER A 20 25.25 -13.62 1.07
CA SER A 20 25.54 -13.63 -0.37
C SER A 20 26.38 -12.43 -0.78
N SER A 21 27.04 -12.52 -1.95
CA SER A 21 27.93 -11.45 -2.43
C SER A 21 27.15 -10.20 -2.82
N TRP A 22 27.66 -9.04 -2.41
CA TRP A 22 27.07 -7.71 -2.64
C TRP A 22 26.77 -7.41 -4.11
N GLU A 23 27.63 -7.88 -5.02
CA GLU A 23 27.44 -7.76 -6.47
C GLU A 23 26.17 -8.49 -6.93
N GLY A 24 25.90 -9.66 -6.36
CA GLY A 24 24.73 -10.47 -6.69
C GLY A 24 23.40 -9.76 -6.46
N VAL A 25 23.31 -8.87 -5.47
CA VAL A 25 22.08 -8.17 -5.08
C VAL A 25 21.87 -6.86 -5.86
N PHE A 26 22.94 -6.11 -6.12
CA PHE A 26 22.83 -4.78 -6.73
C PHE A 26 23.05 -4.76 -8.24
N THR A 27 23.71 -5.78 -8.84
CA THR A 27 24.04 -5.76 -10.26
C THR A 27 23.30 -6.80 -11.10
N ASN A 28 22.69 -7.82 -10.50
CA ASN A 28 21.94 -8.84 -11.25
C ASN A 28 20.48 -8.44 -11.41
N PHE A 29 20.12 -8.02 -12.63
CA PHE A 29 18.73 -7.81 -13.02
C PHE A 29 18.16 -9.06 -13.68
N HIS A 30 17.08 -9.59 -13.14
CA HIS A 30 16.40 -10.77 -13.68
C HIS A 30 15.03 -10.40 -14.24
N ASN A 31 14.79 -10.75 -15.50
CA ASN A 31 13.52 -10.52 -16.20
C ASN A 31 12.68 -11.80 -16.23
N GLY A 32 12.13 -12.18 -15.08
CA GLY A 32 11.30 -13.39 -14.94
C GLY A 32 9.93 -13.29 -15.64
N GLY A 33 9.54 -12.08 -16.08
CA GLY A 33 8.28 -11.83 -16.79
C GLY A 33 8.36 -11.93 -18.31
N GLY A 34 9.57 -12.12 -18.89
CA GLY A 34 9.76 -12.18 -20.34
C GLY A 34 9.51 -10.84 -21.05
N TRP A 35 9.70 -9.72 -20.36
CA TRP A 35 9.47 -8.38 -20.92
C TRP A 35 10.48 -8.05 -22.03
N PRO A 36 10.14 -7.19 -23.02
CA PRO A 36 11.05 -6.83 -24.11
C PRO A 36 12.34 -6.14 -23.66
N SER A 37 12.34 -5.51 -22.49
CA SER A 37 13.51 -4.87 -21.91
C SER A 37 13.51 -5.02 -20.39
N THR A 38 14.71 -4.99 -19.80
CA THR A 38 14.88 -4.97 -18.34
C THR A 38 14.20 -3.76 -17.71
N GLY A 39 14.19 -2.61 -18.40
CA GLY A 39 13.48 -1.41 -17.94
C GLY A 39 11.97 -1.64 -17.79
N LEU A 40 11.33 -2.27 -18.78
CA LEU A 40 9.91 -2.62 -18.68
C LEU A 40 9.65 -3.65 -17.57
N SER A 41 10.56 -4.60 -17.37
CA SER A 41 10.45 -5.54 -16.25
C SER A 41 10.52 -4.85 -14.89
N VAL A 42 11.37 -3.82 -14.75
CA VAL A 42 11.46 -3.00 -13.52
C VAL A 42 10.18 -2.19 -13.33
N LEU A 43 9.65 -1.57 -14.39
CA LEU A 43 8.39 -0.81 -14.35
C LEU A 43 7.19 -1.70 -14.01
N ALA A 44 7.17 -2.95 -14.47
CA ALA A 44 6.14 -3.91 -14.08
C ALA A 44 6.32 -4.39 -12.63
N GLY A 45 7.56 -4.61 -12.18
CA GLY A 45 7.87 -5.04 -10.81
C GLY A 45 7.53 -4.00 -9.75
N GLN A 46 7.76 -2.71 -10.04
CA GLN A 46 7.48 -1.62 -9.08
C GLN A 46 5.99 -1.48 -8.74
N ALA A 47 5.06 -1.92 -9.59
CA ALA A 47 3.62 -1.78 -9.34
C ALA A 47 3.20 -2.40 -7.99
N THR A 48 3.76 -3.57 -7.65
CA THR A 48 3.50 -4.22 -6.36
C THR A 48 4.11 -3.46 -5.18
N SER A 49 5.23 -2.76 -5.41
CA SER A 49 5.88 -1.93 -4.40
C SER A 49 5.10 -0.65 -4.16
N ILE A 50 4.67 0.04 -5.24
CA ILE A 50 3.87 1.26 -5.18
C ILE A 50 2.56 1.01 -4.43
N PHE A 51 1.91 -0.12 -4.67
CA PHE A 51 0.71 -0.51 -3.93
C PHE A 51 0.89 -0.54 -2.40
N VAL A 52 2.08 -0.90 -1.90
CA VAL A 52 2.39 -0.88 -0.45
C VAL A 52 2.56 0.55 0.07
N TRP A 53 3.02 1.47 -0.78
CA TRP A 53 3.26 2.88 -0.47
C TRP A 53 2.00 3.75 -0.54
N LEU A 54 1.02 3.34 -1.34
CA LEU A 54 -0.14 4.14 -1.70
C LEU A 54 -1.14 4.39 -0.55
N GLY A 55 -0.94 3.77 0.63
CA GLY A 55 -1.83 3.92 1.78
C GLY A 55 -1.48 5.06 2.75
N SER A 56 -0.45 5.85 2.48
CA SER A 56 0.05 6.90 3.39
C SER A 56 -0.94 8.05 3.64
N ASP A 57 -1.82 8.31 2.67
CA ASP A 57 -2.86 9.34 2.73
C ASP A 57 -4.02 8.95 3.64
N SER A 58 -4.05 7.70 4.14
CA SER A 58 -5.06 7.22 5.10
C SER A 58 -5.17 8.08 6.35
N VAL A 59 -4.09 8.74 6.77
CA VAL A 59 -4.09 9.68 7.91
C VAL A 59 -4.97 10.91 7.61
N ALA A 60 -5.00 11.35 6.34
CA ALA A 60 -5.86 12.44 5.90
C ALA A 60 -7.36 12.07 5.98
N HIS A 61 -7.71 10.81 5.74
CA HIS A 61 -9.11 10.35 5.89
C HIS A 61 -9.60 10.36 7.34
N LEU A 62 -8.68 10.40 8.31
CA LEU A 62 -8.99 10.49 9.74
C LEU A 62 -8.79 11.91 10.27
N SER A 63 -8.68 12.93 9.40
CA SER A 63 -8.48 14.31 9.82
C SER A 63 -9.58 14.81 10.76
N GLU A 64 -10.82 14.35 10.59
CA GLU A 64 -11.96 14.71 11.45
C GLU A 64 -11.78 14.23 12.91
N GLU A 65 -10.98 13.18 13.14
CA GLU A 65 -10.74 12.58 14.46
C GLU A 65 -9.45 13.10 15.13
N VAL A 66 -8.62 13.82 14.38
CA VAL A 66 -7.35 14.36 14.88
C VAL A 66 -7.57 15.77 15.41
N GLN A 67 -7.31 15.94 16.71
CA GLN A 67 -7.25 17.27 17.31
C GLN A 67 -6.16 18.08 16.60
N ASP A 68 -6.50 19.26 16.10
CA ASP A 68 -5.58 20.14 15.38
C ASP A 68 -4.91 19.48 14.14
N ALA A 69 -5.75 18.84 13.31
CA ALA A 69 -5.33 18.14 12.11
C ALA A 69 -4.46 18.98 11.16
N VAL A 70 -4.67 20.30 11.10
CA VAL A 70 -3.94 21.22 10.21
C VAL A 70 -2.43 21.24 10.53
N HIS A 71 -2.05 21.12 11.80
CA HIS A 71 -0.64 21.14 12.21
C HIS A 71 -0.04 19.73 12.32
N ILE A 72 -0.85 18.72 12.64
CA ILE A 72 -0.37 17.36 12.93
C ILE A 72 -0.28 16.49 11.68
N LEU A 73 -1.23 16.57 10.74
CA LEU A 73 -1.24 15.70 9.55
C LEU A 73 0.01 15.89 8.66
N PRO A 74 0.34 17.13 8.26
CA PRO A 74 1.57 17.47 7.56
C PRO A 74 2.83 16.67 7.98
N PRO A 75 3.42 16.88 9.17
CA PRO A 75 4.62 16.18 9.58
C PRO A 75 4.38 14.68 9.79
N ALA A 76 3.18 14.25 10.20
CA ALA A 76 2.87 12.84 10.43
C ALA A 76 2.96 12.01 9.14
N ILE A 77 2.45 12.53 8.03
CA ILE A 77 2.53 11.85 6.72
C ILE A 77 4.01 11.74 6.29
N VAL A 78 4.78 12.82 6.38
CA VAL A 78 6.19 12.81 6.00
C VAL A 78 7.04 11.91 6.90
N ALA A 79 6.84 11.99 8.23
CA ALA A 79 7.51 11.09 9.16
C ALA A 79 7.14 9.63 8.90
N GLY A 80 5.88 9.35 8.55
CA GLY A 80 5.44 8.04 8.11
C GLY A 80 6.26 7.52 6.92
N TYR A 81 6.40 8.33 5.86
CA TYR A 81 7.23 7.97 4.72
C TYR A 81 8.71 7.78 5.08
N LEU A 82 9.29 8.71 5.83
CA LEU A 82 10.72 8.69 6.16
C LEU A 82 11.10 7.57 7.13
N ILE A 83 10.17 7.10 7.97
CA ILE A 83 10.42 5.95 8.85
C ILE A 83 10.23 4.65 8.08
N ASN A 84 9.11 4.50 7.36
CA ASN A 84 8.82 3.24 6.66
C ASN A 84 9.71 3.01 5.44
N GLY A 85 10.23 4.08 4.81
CA GLY A 85 10.99 4.01 3.54
C GLY A 85 12.27 3.22 3.67
N PRO A 86 13.18 3.67 4.54
CA PRO A 86 14.41 2.96 4.85
C PRO A 86 14.15 1.55 5.38
N LEU A 87 13.12 1.35 6.21
CA LEU A 87 12.77 0.04 6.77
C LEU A 87 12.33 -0.96 5.67
N GLY A 88 11.46 -0.53 4.76
CA GLY A 88 11.01 -1.35 3.63
C GLY A 88 12.14 -1.65 2.65
N PHE A 89 12.98 -0.64 2.37
CA PHE A 89 14.15 -0.81 1.52
C PHE A 89 15.17 -1.79 2.14
N ALA A 90 15.47 -1.64 3.43
CA ALA A 90 16.35 -2.55 4.14
C ALA A 90 15.84 -3.99 4.07
N LEU A 91 14.54 -4.22 4.30
CA LEU A 91 13.93 -5.54 4.19
C LEU A 91 14.01 -6.11 2.75
N ALA A 92 13.82 -5.29 1.73
CA ALA A 92 13.96 -5.71 0.34
C ALA A 92 15.40 -6.15 0.02
N VAL A 93 16.39 -5.39 0.50
CA VAL A 93 17.81 -5.74 0.39
C VAL A 93 18.11 -7.03 1.14
N THR A 94 17.60 -7.19 2.38
CA THR A 94 17.71 -8.43 3.15
C THR A 94 17.21 -9.63 2.36
N ILE A 95 16.02 -9.54 1.77
CA ILE A 95 15.44 -10.63 0.96
C ILE A 95 16.33 -10.95 -0.24
N GLY A 96 16.91 -9.93 -0.90
CA GLY A 96 17.88 -10.12 -1.97
C GLY A 96 19.12 -10.89 -1.51
N PHE A 97 19.65 -10.57 -0.32
CA PHE A 97 20.79 -11.29 0.24
C PHE A 97 20.48 -12.74 0.61
N CYS A 98 19.29 -13.02 1.14
CA CYS A 98 18.86 -14.38 1.46
C CYS A 98 18.74 -15.27 0.19
N TYR A 99 18.59 -14.67 -1.00
CA TYR A 99 18.25 -15.38 -2.24
C TYR A 99 19.01 -14.88 -3.47
N PRO A 100 20.29 -15.27 -3.62
CA PRO A 100 21.09 -14.90 -4.79
C PRO A 100 20.63 -15.56 -6.10
N ASN A 101 19.84 -16.65 -6.05
CA ASN A 101 19.29 -17.31 -7.23
C ASN A 101 17.75 -17.45 -7.15
N ILE A 102 17.04 -16.44 -7.63
CA ILE A 102 15.57 -16.35 -7.67
C ILE A 102 14.95 -17.44 -8.57
N GLU A 103 15.68 -17.96 -9.56
CA GLU A 103 15.17 -18.99 -10.49
C GLU A 103 14.94 -20.34 -9.81
N ALA A 104 15.67 -20.61 -8.73
CA ALA A 104 15.53 -21.84 -7.95
C ALA A 104 14.31 -21.82 -7.01
N VAL A 105 13.61 -20.69 -6.88
CA VAL A 105 12.40 -20.60 -6.06
C VAL A 105 11.21 -21.10 -6.89
N PRO A 106 10.55 -22.20 -6.47
CA PRO A 106 9.39 -22.71 -7.19
C PRO A 106 8.34 -21.61 -7.32
N GLN A 107 7.94 -21.30 -8.55
CA GLN A 107 6.85 -20.35 -8.86
C GLN A 107 5.53 -20.96 -8.38
N THR A 108 5.29 -20.90 -7.07
CA THR A 108 4.10 -21.41 -6.40
C THR A 108 3.32 -20.23 -5.82
N THR A 109 2.05 -20.42 -5.52
CA THR A 109 1.21 -19.37 -4.93
C THR A 109 1.78 -18.81 -3.61
N TRP A 110 2.64 -19.57 -2.93
CA TRP A 110 3.18 -19.27 -1.62
C TRP A 110 4.71 -19.23 -1.61
N SER A 111 5.32 -18.67 -2.66
CA SER A 111 6.78 -18.59 -2.80
C SER A 111 7.47 -17.96 -1.57
N TYR A 112 6.82 -17.03 -0.87
CA TYR A 112 7.37 -16.42 0.35
C TYR A 112 7.49 -17.40 1.53
N ILE A 113 6.65 -18.43 1.61
CA ILE A 113 6.75 -19.46 2.68
C ILE A 113 7.99 -20.31 2.46
N LEU A 114 8.20 -20.74 1.21
CA LEU A 114 9.41 -21.47 0.80
C LEU A 114 10.67 -20.60 0.99
N LEU A 115 10.55 -19.31 0.71
CA LEU A 115 11.58 -18.30 0.93
C LEU A 115 11.96 -18.16 2.41
N PHE A 116 10.99 -18.17 3.32
CA PHE A 116 11.33 -18.13 4.74
C PHE A 116 11.85 -19.48 5.23
N HIS A 117 11.30 -20.58 4.72
CA HIS A 117 11.76 -21.91 5.10
C HIS A 117 13.21 -22.19 4.74
N LYS A 118 13.61 -21.85 3.51
CA LYS A 118 14.97 -22.06 3.04
C LYS A 118 15.97 -21.05 3.62
N ALA A 119 15.52 -19.91 4.14
CA ALA A 119 16.37 -18.95 4.85
C ALA A 119 16.56 -19.30 6.34
N LEU A 120 15.53 -19.86 6.98
CA LEU A 120 15.56 -20.16 8.41
C LEU A 120 16.03 -21.58 8.73
N GLU A 121 16.04 -22.47 7.73
CA GLU A 121 16.44 -23.89 7.75
C GLU A 121 15.68 -24.80 8.74
N ASP A 122 15.00 -24.22 9.73
CA ASP A 122 14.18 -24.90 10.73
C ASP A 122 12.67 -24.71 10.45
N PRO A 123 11.90 -25.79 10.24
CA PRO A 123 10.45 -25.71 10.01
C PRO A 123 9.65 -25.14 11.19
N ALA A 124 10.09 -25.34 12.44
CA ALA A 124 9.42 -24.81 13.62
C ALA A 124 9.57 -23.27 13.70
N VAL A 125 10.79 -22.77 13.50
CA VAL A 125 11.09 -21.33 13.47
C VAL A 125 10.36 -20.66 12.30
N THR A 126 10.36 -21.29 11.13
CA THR A 126 9.64 -20.82 9.94
C THR A 126 8.13 -20.68 10.21
N THR A 127 7.53 -21.69 10.85
CA THR A 127 6.10 -21.68 11.15
C THR A 127 5.74 -20.58 12.16
N ALA A 128 6.55 -20.42 13.21
CA ALA A 128 6.37 -19.33 14.18
C ALA A 128 6.49 -17.96 13.50
N PHE A 129 7.49 -17.76 12.65
CA PHE A 129 7.69 -16.53 11.90
C PHE A 129 6.50 -16.21 10.98
N ILE A 130 6.02 -17.18 10.20
CA ILE A 130 4.86 -17.00 9.32
C ILE A 130 3.60 -16.68 10.12
N SER A 131 3.41 -17.29 11.29
CA SER A 131 2.26 -17.01 12.16
C SER A 131 2.21 -15.54 12.60
N VAL A 132 3.36 -14.95 12.92
CA VAL A 132 3.48 -13.53 13.28
C VAL A 132 3.16 -12.66 12.07
N VAL A 133 3.69 -12.99 10.89
CA VAL A 133 3.38 -12.25 9.64
C VAL A 133 1.88 -12.29 9.32
N LEU A 134 1.24 -13.46 9.44
CA LEU A 134 -0.20 -13.60 9.23
C LEU A 134 -1.02 -12.79 10.24
N PHE A 135 -0.60 -12.76 11.51
CA PHE A 135 -1.24 -11.94 12.53
C PHE A 135 -1.16 -10.44 12.22
N LEU A 136 0.00 -9.96 11.75
CA LEU A 136 0.17 -8.58 11.31
C LEU A 136 -0.70 -8.25 10.10
N LEU A 137 -0.78 -9.15 9.12
CA LEU A 137 -1.65 -9.00 7.94
C LEU A 137 -3.13 -8.94 8.33
N ALA A 138 -3.57 -9.77 9.28
CA ALA A 138 -4.92 -9.76 9.80
C ALA A 138 -5.25 -8.43 10.51
N THR A 139 -4.33 -7.94 11.34
CA THR A 139 -4.48 -6.64 12.02
C THR A 139 -4.57 -5.49 11.01
N LYS A 140 -3.70 -5.50 9.98
CA LYS A 140 -3.73 -4.53 8.87
C LYS A 140 -5.06 -4.56 8.13
N ALA A 141 -5.57 -5.76 7.80
CA ALA A 141 -6.84 -5.91 7.12
C ALA A 141 -8.00 -5.32 7.93
N LEU A 142 -8.00 -5.52 9.25
CA LEU A 142 -9.00 -4.94 10.14
C LEU A 142 -8.92 -3.40 10.16
N SER A 143 -7.72 -2.83 10.25
CA SER A 143 -7.52 -1.38 10.23
C SER A 143 -8.01 -0.75 8.92
N VAL A 144 -7.69 -1.34 7.77
CA VAL A 144 -8.13 -0.84 6.45
C VAL A 144 -9.65 -0.92 6.32
N ARG A 145 -10.28 -2.01 6.77
CA ARG A 145 -11.75 -2.14 6.76
C ARG A 145 -12.42 -1.08 7.63
N ALA A 146 -11.84 -0.76 8.78
CA ALA A 146 -12.36 0.30 9.65
C ALA A 146 -12.33 1.66 8.95
N VAL A 147 -11.22 2.02 8.29
CA VAL A 147 -11.09 3.29 7.54
C VAL A 147 -12.06 3.35 6.37
N ASN A 148 -12.13 2.32 5.51
CA ASN A 148 -13.03 2.30 4.34
C ASN A 148 -14.50 2.50 4.73
N THR A 149 -14.90 1.93 5.86
CA THR A 149 -16.26 2.08 6.36
C THR A 149 -16.56 3.55 6.72
N ARG A 150 -15.61 4.24 7.34
CA ARG A 150 -15.73 5.65 7.72
C ARG A 150 -15.76 6.57 6.51
N VAL A 151 -14.88 6.35 5.54
CA VAL A 151 -14.85 7.13 4.28
C VAL A 151 -16.18 6.95 3.52
N SER A 152 -16.69 5.73 3.44
CA SER A 152 -17.98 5.44 2.81
C SER A 152 -19.14 6.15 3.51
N LEU A 153 -19.12 6.21 4.84
CA LEU A 153 -20.11 6.95 5.63
C LEU A 153 -20.01 8.46 5.38
N ALA A 154 -18.82 9.05 5.42
CA ALA A 154 -18.61 10.47 5.18
C ALA A 154 -19.12 10.86 3.78
N PHE A 155 -18.82 10.04 2.77
CA PHE A 155 -19.31 10.26 1.42
C PHE A 155 -20.84 10.14 1.30
N ALA A 156 -21.46 9.19 2.02
CA ALA A 156 -22.92 9.09 2.12
C ALA A 156 -23.56 10.28 2.89
N ARG A 157 -22.84 10.87 3.83
CA ARG A 157 -23.29 11.99 4.68
C ARG A 157 -23.30 13.32 3.92
N ASP A 158 -22.23 13.58 3.16
CA ASP A 158 -21.90 14.94 2.70
C ASP A 158 -22.41 15.25 1.29
N TYR A 159 -22.59 14.24 0.42
CA TYR A 159 -22.90 14.48 -0.99
C TYR A 159 -24.14 13.76 -1.53
N ASP A 160 -24.86 12.99 -0.71
CA ASP A 160 -25.89 12.04 -1.20
C ASP A 160 -25.39 11.17 -2.37
N GLY A 161 -24.05 11.02 -2.49
CA GLY A 161 -23.38 10.58 -3.72
C GLY A 161 -23.38 9.07 -3.93
N LEU A 162 -23.94 8.30 -2.99
CA LEU A 162 -24.11 6.85 -3.12
C LEU A 162 -25.57 6.52 -3.44
N PRO A 163 -25.83 5.54 -4.33
CA PRO A 163 -27.17 5.01 -4.48
C PRO A 163 -27.64 4.51 -3.10
N MET A 164 -28.82 4.98 -2.67
CA MET A 164 -29.37 4.70 -1.33
C MET A 164 -28.62 5.37 -0.15
N SER A 165 -28.00 6.55 -0.38
CA SER A 165 -27.31 7.37 0.65
C SER A 165 -28.06 7.47 1.98
N ARG A 166 -29.38 7.67 1.94
CA ARG A 166 -30.26 7.77 3.12
C ARG A 166 -30.26 6.52 3.99
N TRP A 167 -30.07 5.33 3.41
CA TRP A 167 -29.97 4.07 4.15
C TRP A 167 -28.56 3.83 4.69
N LEU A 168 -27.53 4.19 3.92
CA LEU A 168 -26.12 4.05 4.31
C LEU A 168 -25.68 5.02 5.41
N ARG A 169 -26.27 6.23 5.45
CA ARG A 169 -25.98 7.27 6.45
C ARG A 169 -26.47 6.92 7.87
N GLN A 170 -27.38 5.96 8.01
CA GLN A 170 -27.90 5.57 9.32
C GLN A 170 -26.84 4.82 10.12
N THR A 171 -26.33 5.46 11.16
CA THR A 171 -25.43 4.88 12.16
C THR A 171 -26.23 4.23 13.27
N ASP A 172 -25.79 3.04 13.72
CA ASP A 172 -26.40 2.38 14.88
C ASP A 172 -26.06 3.16 16.17
N THR A 173 -27.08 3.48 16.96
CA THR A 173 -26.94 4.27 18.20
C THR A 173 -26.25 3.51 19.33
N ARG A 174 -26.26 2.17 19.31
CA ARG A 174 -25.60 1.33 20.32
C ARG A 174 -24.12 1.10 20.02
N LEU A 175 -23.80 0.82 18.76
CA LEU A 175 -22.43 0.52 18.34
C LEU A 175 -21.62 1.77 17.98
N LYS A 176 -22.27 2.94 17.82
CA LYS A 176 -21.66 4.19 17.32
C LYS A 176 -20.84 3.99 16.05
N SER A 177 -21.17 2.94 15.28
CA SER A 177 -20.41 2.46 14.14
C SER A 177 -21.35 2.30 12.93
N PRO A 178 -20.93 2.72 11.74
CA PRO A 178 -21.72 2.59 10.51
C PRO A 178 -21.77 1.15 9.98
N VAL A 179 -22.56 0.30 10.65
CA VAL A 179 -22.71 -1.13 10.32
C VAL A 179 -23.17 -1.34 8.86
N ARG A 180 -24.08 -0.50 8.36
CA ARG A 180 -24.62 -0.63 6.99
C ARG A 180 -23.57 -0.34 5.91
N SER A 181 -22.75 0.69 6.11
CA SER A 181 -21.61 0.96 5.23
C SER A 181 -20.58 -0.16 5.29
N ALA A 182 -20.42 -0.82 6.45
CA ALA A 182 -19.51 -1.96 6.61
C ALA A 182 -20.00 -3.20 5.84
N ILE A 183 -21.31 -3.43 5.82
CA ILE A 183 -21.92 -4.53 5.06
C ILE A 183 -21.74 -4.30 3.56
N VAL A 184 -22.02 -3.10 3.06
CA VAL A 184 -21.89 -2.79 1.63
C VAL A 184 -20.43 -2.91 1.16
N THR A 185 -19.50 -2.29 1.87
CA THR A 185 -18.06 -2.41 1.55
C THR A 185 -17.56 -3.86 1.70
N GLY A 186 -18.06 -4.59 2.69
CA GLY A 186 -17.79 -6.02 2.87
C GLY A 186 -18.32 -6.88 1.73
N PHE A 187 -19.52 -6.59 1.22
CA PHE A 187 -20.11 -7.29 0.09
C PHE A 187 -19.29 -7.12 -1.19
N PHE A 188 -18.88 -5.89 -1.52
CA PHE A 188 -18.00 -5.64 -2.67
C PHE A 188 -16.64 -6.31 -2.49
N THR A 189 -16.06 -6.26 -1.29
CA THR A 189 -14.80 -6.96 -0.98
C THR A 189 -14.94 -8.46 -1.16
N PHE A 190 -16.07 -9.05 -0.73
CA PHE A 190 -16.36 -10.46 -0.89
C PHE A 190 -16.53 -10.86 -2.35
N MET A 191 -17.24 -10.06 -3.15
CA MET A 191 -17.37 -10.25 -4.61
C MET A 191 -16.00 -10.20 -5.30
N LEU A 192 -15.16 -9.22 -4.95
CA LEU A 192 -13.81 -9.10 -5.50
C LEU A 192 -12.92 -10.28 -5.07
N SER A 193 -13.09 -10.78 -3.84
CA SER A 193 -12.39 -11.97 -3.36
C SER A 193 -12.84 -13.23 -4.10
N LEU A 194 -14.13 -13.35 -4.43
CA LEU A 194 -14.65 -14.45 -5.24
C LEU A 194 -14.03 -14.48 -6.65
N LEU A 195 -13.78 -13.31 -7.25
CA LEU A 195 -13.07 -13.22 -8.53
C LEU A 195 -11.63 -13.77 -8.43
N THR A 196 -10.95 -13.54 -7.31
CA THR A 196 -9.61 -14.11 -7.08
C THR A 196 -9.60 -15.63 -6.94
N LEU A 197 -10.72 -16.23 -6.50
CA LEU A 197 -10.90 -17.68 -6.34
C LEU A 197 -11.33 -18.38 -7.64
N CYS A 198 -12.08 -17.69 -8.50
CA CYS A 198 -12.66 -18.26 -9.73
C CYS A 198 -11.66 -18.29 -10.92
N GLY A 199 -10.71 -17.35 -10.96
CA GLY A 199 -9.67 -17.31 -12.00
C GLY A 199 -8.49 -18.26 -11.73
N SER A 200 -7.55 -18.32 -12.69
CA SER A 200 -6.21 -18.86 -12.39
C SER A 200 -5.61 -18.00 -11.27
N ILE A 201 -5.49 -18.58 -10.07
CA ILE A 201 -5.16 -17.93 -8.79
C ILE A 201 -4.02 -16.90 -8.91
N ARG A 202 -3.02 -17.17 -9.76
CA ARG A 202 -1.86 -16.29 -9.96
C ARG A 202 -2.19 -15.02 -10.75
N MET A 203 -2.93 -15.14 -11.84
CA MET A 203 -3.28 -14.00 -12.69
C MET A 203 -4.34 -13.13 -12.01
N ALA A 204 -5.26 -13.75 -11.27
CA ALA A 204 -6.36 -13.01 -10.65
C ALA A 204 -5.87 -12.05 -9.55
N PHE A 205 -4.92 -12.48 -8.70
CA PHE A 205 -4.35 -11.60 -7.67
C PHE A 205 -3.60 -10.41 -8.28
N HIS A 206 -2.71 -10.68 -9.24
CA HIS A 206 -1.92 -9.63 -9.89
C HIS A 206 -2.83 -8.61 -10.59
N SER A 207 -3.86 -9.07 -11.33
CA SER A 207 -4.83 -8.18 -11.98
C SER A 207 -5.60 -7.31 -10.99
N VAL A 208 -5.98 -7.84 -9.81
CA VAL A 208 -6.66 -7.05 -8.77
C VAL A 208 -5.73 -5.98 -8.20
N VAL A 209 -4.45 -6.31 -7.98
CA VAL A 209 -3.46 -5.31 -7.52
C VAL A 209 -3.30 -4.20 -8.56
N CYS A 210 -3.14 -4.54 -9.84
CA CYS A 210 -3.05 -3.55 -10.92
C CYS A 210 -4.31 -2.67 -11.01
N LEU A 211 -5.50 -3.27 -10.89
CA LEU A 211 -6.75 -2.53 -10.88
C LEU A 211 -6.85 -1.56 -9.70
N ALA A 212 -6.48 -2.01 -8.49
CA ALA A 212 -6.47 -1.18 -7.30
C ALA A 212 -5.46 -0.02 -7.42
N ASN A 213 -4.28 -0.31 -7.97
CA ASN A 213 -3.25 0.68 -8.22
C ASN A 213 -3.72 1.74 -9.24
N ALA A 214 -4.28 1.32 -10.37
CA ALA A 214 -4.84 2.22 -11.38
C ALA A 214 -5.96 3.11 -10.81
N ALA A 215 -6.84 2.56 -9.98
CA ALA A 215 -7.91 3.33 -9.34
C ALA A 215 -7.36 4.40 -8.38
N LEU A 216 -6.38 4.05 -7.55
CA LEU A 216 -5.75 4.96 -6.59
C LEU A 216 -4.85 5.99 -7.27
N THR A 217 -4.00 5.60 -8.22
CA THR A 217 -3.18 6.53 -9.00
C THR A 217 -4.09 7.48 -9.79
N GLY A 218 -5.20 6.99 -10.35
CA GLY A 218 -6.19 7.81 -11.03
C GLY A 218 -6.81 8.91 -10.14
N THR A 219 -7.17 8.60 -8.90
CA THR A 219 -7.67 9.63 -7.97
C THR A 219 -6.59 10.66 -7.63
N HIS A 220 -5.34 10.24 -7.45
CA HIS A 220 -4.21 11.15 -7.23
C HIS A 220 -3.97 12.07 -8.43
N VAL A 221 -4.03 11.55 -9.65
CA VAL A 221 -3.92 12.33 -10.89
C VAL A 221 -4.99 13.42 -10.95
N ILE A 222 -6.25 13.07 -10.63
CA ILE A 222 -7.36 14.04 -10.61
C ILE A 222 -7.13 15.12 -9.55
N CYS A 223 -6.75 14.72 -8.33
CA CYS A 223 -6.52 15.65 -7.21
C CYS A 223 -5.35 16.61 -7.49
N ILE A 224 -4.19 16.07 -7.86
CA ILE A 224 -2.98 16.85 -8.18
C ILE A 224 -3.23 17.73 -9.40
N GLY A 225 -3.90 17.19 -10.44
CA GLY A 225 -4.27 17.93 -11.63
C GLY A 225 -5.16 19.13 -11.33
N CYS A 226 -6.20 18.97 -10.49
CA CYS A 226 -7.05 20.08 -10.06
C CYS A 226 -6.25 21.18 -9.32
N ILE A 227 -5.37 20.81 -8.40
CA ILE A 227 -4.54 21.77 -7.65
C ILE A 227 -3.55 22.47 -8.58
N LEU A 228 -2.94 21.74 -9.50
CA LEU A 228 -1.99 22.27 -10.48
C LEU A 228 -2.68 23.27 -11.42
N LEU A 229 -3.87 22.92 -11.95
CA LEU A 229 -4.68 23.82 -12.77
C LEU A 229 -5.07 25.10 -12.02
N LYS A 230 -5.46 25.01 -10.75
CA LYS A 230 -5.75 26.19 -9.92
C LYS A 230 -4.52 27.09 -9.75
N ARG A 231 -3.34 26.50 -9.52
CA ARG A 231 -2.06 27.24 -9.42
C ARG A 231 -1.67 27.92 -10.72
N ILE A 232 -1.77 27.21 -11.85
CA ILE A 232 -1.45 27.77 -13.18
C ILE A 232 -2.41 28.92 -13.53
N ARG A 233 -3.68 28.81 -13.16
CA ARG A 233 -4.71 29.84 -13.37
C ARG A 233 -4.70 30.95 -12.31
N ASN A 234 -3.73 30.97 -11.39
CA ASN A 234 -3.64 31.91 -10.27
C ASN A 234 -4.95 32.06 -9.47
N GLN A 235 -5.71 30.97 -9.33
CA GLN A 235 -6.92 30.97 -8.50
C GLN A 235 -6.55 30.86 -7.01
N PRO A 236 -7.33 31.46 -6.09
CA PRO A 236 -7.08 31.35 -4.67
C PRO A 236 -7.17 29.88 -4.25
N LEU A 237 -6.10 29.39 -3.63
CA LEU A 237 -6.10 28.12 -2.91
C LEU A 237 -6.64 28.37 -1.50
N PRO A 238 -7.30 27.38 -0.87
CA PRO A 238 -7.64 27.45 0.54
C PRO A 238 -6.40 27.72 1.39
N ASP A 239 -6.54 28.51 2.46
CA ASP A 239 -5.44 28.78 3.38
C ASP A 239 -4.89 27.48 3.95
N ALA A 240 -3.62 27.20 3.64
CA ALA A 240 -2.90 26.03 4.10
C ALA A 240 -1.78 26.48 5.01
N HIS A 241 -1.78 25.99 6.25
CA HIS A 241 -0.68 26.23 7.19
C HIS A 241 0.65 25.70 6.65
N TRP A 242 0.61 24.53 6.00
CA TRP A 242 1.76 23.98 5.27
C TRP A 242 1.67 24.24 3.77
N ALA A 243 2.12 25.41 3.34
CA ALA A 243 2.25 25.72 1.92
C ALA A 243 3.66 25.39 1.41
N LEU A 244 3.78 24.49 0.42
CA LEU A 244 5.05 24.23 -0.28
C LEU A 244 5.55 25.42 -1.15
N GLY A 245 4.92 26.59 -1.04
CA GLY A 245 5.30 27.81 -1.75
C GLY A 245 5.48 27.60 -3.25
N ARG A 246 6.62 28.05 -3.78
CA ARG A 246 7.01 27.91 -5.19
C ARG A 246 7.42 26.49 -5.57
N ALA A 247 7.98 25.71 -4.62
CA ALA A 247 8.34 24.32 -4.86
C ALA A 247 7.12 23.43 -5.13
N GLY A 248 5.95 23.82 -4.63
CA GLY A 248 4.69 23.11 -4.87
C GLY A 248 4.30 22.98 -6.34
N LEU A 249 4.71 23.92 -7.21
CA LEU A 249 4.44 23.79 -8.65
C LEU A 249 5.26 22.64 -9.25
N THR A 250 6.57 22.65 -9.01
CA THR A 250 7.49 21.63 -9.51
C THR A 250 7.15 20.24 -8.97
N ILE A 251 6.87 20.13 -7.66
CA ILE A 251 6.52 18.87 -7.02
C ILE A 251 5.22 18.29 -7.59
N ASN A 252 4.18 19.12 -7.75
CA ASN A 252 2.92 18.68 -8.34
C ASN A 252 3.08 18.28 -9.81
N SER A 253 3.88 19.00 -10.60
CA SER A 253 4.14 18.65 -12.00
C SER A 253 4.90 17.33 -12.13
N VAL A 254 5.95 17.12 -11.33
CA VAL A 254 6.72 15.87 -11.34
C VAL A 254 5.85 14.70 -10.87
N GLY A 255 5.08 14.89 -9.79
CA GLY A 255 4.16 13.86 -9.28
C GLY A 255 3.07 13.49 -10.28
N LEU A 256 2.49 14.48 -10.97
CA LEU A 256 1.49 14.25 -12.01
C LEU A 256 2.07 13.50 -13.22
N PHE A 257 3.27 13.88 -13.67
CA PHE A 257 3.94 13.20 -14.77
C PHE A 257 4.23 11.74 -14.41
N TYR A 258 4.79 11.50 -13.22
CA TYR A 258 5.08 10.15 -12.73
C TYR A 258 3.81 9.29 -12.65
N ALA A 259 2.73 9.83 -12.07
CA ALA A 259 1.45 9.13 -11.94
C ALA A 259 0.73 8.88 -13.28
N MET A 260 1.07 9.59 -14.35
CA MET A 260 0.53 9.35 -15.70
C MET A 260 1.38 8.37 -16.52
N CYS A 261 2.66 8.24 -16.21
CA CYS A 261 3.58 7.34 -16.90
C CYS A 261 3.56 5.91 -16.35
N GLU A 262 3.02 5.72 -15.15
CA GLU A 262 2.72 4.43 -14.54
C GLU A 262 1.50 3.76 -15.20
#